data_AF-A0A662PII5-F1
#
_entry.id   AF-A0A662PII5-F1
#
_cell.length_a   1.000
_cell.length_b   1.000
_cell.length_c   1.000
_cell.angle_alpha   90.00
_cell.angle_beta   90.00
_cell.angle_gamma   90.00
#
_symmetry.space_group_name_H-M   'P 1'
#
loop_
_entity.id
_entity.type
_entity.pdbx_description
1 polymer ?
#
loop_
_entity_poly.entity_id
_entity_poly.type
_entity_poly.pdbx_seq_one_letter_code
_entity_poly.pdbx_strand_id
1 'polypeptide(L)' 'MQRSDWIAIGMFLLAVTLMALWCIDVSVSAMLNEGVVTNGFAVKDPLKTYHIGLYLIIVSTFANTLIIVHLASKIRASLE' A
#
# COMPACT_ATOMS: atom_id res chain seq x y z
N MET A 1 15.70 -6.39 -15.81
CA MET A 1 14.51 -6.98 -15.15
C MET A 1 13.64 -7.68 -16.16
N GLN A 2 13.32 -8.92 -15.88
CA GLN A 2 12.35 -9.72 -16.63
C GLN A 2 10.92 -9.23 -16.30
N ARG A 3 9.93 -9.63 -17.11
CA ARG A 3 8.52 -9.27 -16.85
C ARG A 3 8.03 -9.83 -15.51
N SER A 4 8.49 -11.02 -15.13
CA SER A 4 8.22 -11.67 -13.85
C SER A 4 8.63 -10.80 -12.64
N ASP A 5 9.77 -10.12 -12.72
CA ASP A 5 10.25 -9.25 -11.64
C ASP A 5 9.27 -8.10 -11.36
N TRP A 6 8.75 -7.47 -12.41
CA TRP A 6 7.77 -6.38 -12.29
C TRP A 6 6.43 -6.87 -11.72
N ILE A 7 6.00 -8.06 -12.11
CA ILE A 7 4.80 -8.69 -11.55
C ILE A 7 4.99 -8.99 -10.06
N ALA A 8 6.15 -9.53 -9.68
CA ALA A 8 6.48 -9.80 -8.27
C ALA A 8 6.47 -8.53 -7.42
N ILE A 9 7.07 -7.44 -7.92
CA ILE A 9 7.04 -6.13 -7.23
C ILE A 9 5.60 -5.61 -7.13
N GLY A 10 4.81 -5.70 -8.20
CA GLY A 10 3.41 -5.27 -8.16
C GLY A 10 2.57 -6.04 -7.14
N MET A 11 2.77 -7.37 -7.05
CA MET A 11 2.12 -8.23 -6.05
C MET A 11 2.57 -7.89 -4.62
N PHE A 12 3.85 -7.59 -4.42
CA PHE A 12 4.35 -7.12 -3.14
C PHE A 12 3.69 -5.79 -2.74
N LEU A 13 3.59 -4.82 -3.65
CA LEU A 13 2.93 -3.54 -3.40
C LEU A 13 1.42 -3.71 -3.13
N LEU A 14 0.77 -4.70 -3.74
CA LEU A 14 -0.61 -5.06 -3.42
C LEU A 14 -0.72 -5.56 -1.97
N ALA A 15 0.17 -6.45 -1.52
CA ALA A 15 0.20 -6.90 -0.14
C ALA A 15 0.42 -5.74 0.84
N VAL A 16 1.32 -4.81 0.52
CA VAL A 16 1.53 -3.57 1.31
C VAL A 16 0.26 -2.74 1.39
N THR A 17 -0.48 -2.62 0.29
CA THR A 17 -1.75 -1.88 0.26
C THR A 17 -2.81 -2.53 1.16
N LEU A 18 -2.91 -3.86 1.15
CA LEU A 18 -3.83 -4.59 2.04
C LEU A 18 -3.45 -4.42 3.52
N MET A 19 -2.16 -4.48 3.86
CA MET A 19 -1.69 -4.20 5.22
C MET A 19 -2.01 -2.77 5.66
N ALA A 20 -1.89 -1.81 4.74
CA ALA A 20 -2.19 -0.42 5.01
C ALA A 20 -3.71 -0.16 5.20
N LEU A 21 -4.56 -0.85 4.44
CA LEU A 21 -6.02 -0.85 4.66
C LEU A 21 -6.39 -1.44 6.03
N TRP A 22 -5.78 -2.56 6.42
CA TRP A 22 -5.95 -3.14 7.75
C TRP A 22 -5.50 -2.16 8.86
N CYS A 23 -4.38 -1.46 8.65
CA CYS A 23 -3.89 -0.44 9.58
C CYS A 23 -4.93 0.68 9.78
N ILE A 24 -5.55 1.15 8.70
CA ILE A 24 -6.64 2.14 8.74
C ILE A 24 -7.84 1.59 9.49
N ASP A 25 -8.29 0.37 9.17
CA ASP A 25 -9.47 -0.26 9.77
C ASP A 25 -9.36 -0.37 11.30
N VAL A 26 -8.24 -0.91 11.79
CA VAL A 26 -7.99 -1.03 13.24
C VAL A 26 -7.87 0.34 13.89
N SER A 27 -7.24 1.31 13.22
CA SER A 27 -7.08 2.67 13.76
C SER A 27 -8.42 3.39 13.89
N VAL A 28 -9.27 3.32 12.87
CA VAL A 28 -10.63 3.90 12.90
C VAL A 28 -11.48 3.23 13.96
N SER A 29 -11.43 1.90 14.05
CA SER A 29 -12.12 1.15 15.11
C SER A 29 -11.68 1.59 16.51
N ALA A 30 -10.39 1.80 16.73
CA ALA A 30 -9.88 2.30 18.00
C ALA A 30 -10.32 3.74 18.29
N MET A 31 -10.28 4.65 17.31
CA MET A 31 -10.76 6.03 17.48
C MET A 31 -12.24 6.09 17.86
N LEU A 32 -13.09 5.26 17.25
CA LEU A 32 -14.53 5.24 17.50
C LEU A 32 -14.91 4.67 18.88
N ASN A 33 -14.05 3.83 19.46
CA ASN A 33 -14.30 3.17 20.74
C ASN A 33 -13.45 3.74 21.89
N GLU A 34 -12.83 4.91 21.69
CA GLU A 34 -11.89 5.54 22.66
C GLU A 34 -10.76 4.57 23.11
N GLY A 35 -10.39 3.65 22.21
CA GLY A 35 -9.41 2.59 22.45
C GLY A 35 -7.99 2.99 22.03
N VAL A 36 -7.05 2.11 22.31
CA VAL A 36 -5.64 2.23 21.87
C VAL A 36 -5.29 1.13 20.88
N VAL A 37 -4.42 1.43 19.93
CA VAL A 37 -3.95 0.41 18.99
C VAL A 37 -2.85 -0.41 19.66
N THR A 38 -3.12 -1.69 19.94
CA THR A 38 -2.16 -2.61 20.57
C THR A 38 -1.20 -3.26 19.57
N ASN A 39 -1.60 -3.31 18.29
CA ASN A 39 -0.82 -3.90 17.19
C ASN A 39 -0.20 -2.84 16.26
N GLY A 40 -0.18 -1.57 16.65
CA GLY A 40 0.45 -0.51 15.88
C GLY A 40 1.96 -0.63 16.02
N PHE A 41 2.68 -0.70 14.90
CA PHE A 41 4.15 -0.80 14.80
C PHE A 41 4.85 0.29 15.65
N ALA A 42 5.03 0.04 16.95
CA ALA A 42 5.54 0.94 17.99
C ALA A 42 4.70 2.19 18.34
N VAL A 43 3.61 2.47 17.63
CA VAL A 43 2.73 3.64 17.89
C VAL A 43 1.37 3.17 18.40
N LYS A 44 1.01 3.60 19.61
CA LYS A 44 -0.28 3.25 20.25
C LYS A 44 -1.40 4.25 19.95
N ASP A 45 -1.04 5.41 19.43
CA ASP A 45 -1.95 6.50 19.05
C ASP A 45 -2.72 6.10 17.77
N PRO A 46 -4.04 5.94 17.85
CA PRO A 46 -4.87 5.55 16.70
C PRO A 46 -4.80 6.56 15.55
N LEU A 47 -4.76 7.85 15.84
CA LEU A 47 -4.75 8.89 14.81
C LEU A 47 -3.44 8.85 14.01
N LYS A 48 -2.32 8.66 14.69
CA LYS A 48 -1.01 8.50 14.03
C LYS A 48 -0.96 7.24 13.19
N THR A 49 -1.48 6.13 13.71
CA THR A 49 -1.51 4.84 13.00
C THR A 49 -2.39 4.91 11.74
N TYR A 50 -3.52 5.61 11.82
CA TYR A 50 -4.38 5.92 10.67
C TYR A 50 -3.61 6.65 9.56
N HIS A 51 -2.88 7.71 9.90
CA HIS A 51 -2.09 8.46 8.91
C HIS A 51 -0.95 7.63 8.30
N ILE A 52 -0.30 6.78 9.09
CA ILE A 52 0.72 5.85 8.55
C ILE A 52 0.09 4.93 7.49
N GLY A 53 -1.08 4.37 7.77
CA GLY A 53 -1.83 3.55 6.81
C GLY A 53 -2.16 4.33 5.53
N LEU A 54 -2.66 5.57 5.66
CA LEU A 54 -2.94 6.42 4.50
C LEU A 54 -1.69 6.70 3.65
N TYR A 55 -0.57 7.06 4.27
CA TYR A 55 0.67 7.33 3.54
C TYR A 55 1.20 6.09 2.83
N LEU A 56 1.10 4.92 3.46
CA LEU A 56 1.48 3.65 2.83
C LEU A 56 0.63 3.34 1.59
N ILE A 57 -0.69 3.55 1.66
CA ILE A 57 -1.58 3.38 0.48
C ILE A 57 -1.21 4.35 -0.62
N ILE A 58 -0.98 5.62 -0.32
CA ILE A 58 -0.63 6.64 -1.32
C ILE A 58 0.65 6.23 -2.06
N VAL A 59 1.70 5.88 -1.31
CA VAL A 59 2.99 5.48 -1.88
C VAL A 59 2.88 4.17 -2.67
N SER A 60 2.21 3.15 -2.13
CA SER A 60 2.06 1.86 -2.80
C SER A 60 1.27 1.97 -4.10
N THR A 61 0.18 2.75 -4.08
CA THR A 61 -0.69 2.97 -5.24
C THR A 61 0.05 3.75 -6.31
N PHE A 62 0.76 4.83 -5.93
CA PHE A 62 1.57 5.61 -6.86
C PHE A 62 2.65 4.75 -7.53
N ALA A 63 3.38 3.95 -6.75
CA ALA A 63 4.39 3.04 -7.29
C ALA A 63 3.78 1.99 -8.26
N ASN A 64 2.63 1.41 -7.90
CA ASN A 64 1.90 0.49 -8.78
C ASN A 64 1.45 1.15 -10.08
N THR A 65 0.97 2.40 -10.04
CA THR A 65 0.63 3.16 -11.25
C THR A 65 1.84 3.32 -12.16
N LEU A 66 3.02 3.67 -11.62
CA LEU A 66 4.26 3.79 -12.41
C LEU A 66 4.66 2.47 -13.07
N ILE A 67 4.54 1.35 -12.35
CA ILE A 67 4.83 0.01 -12.90
C ILE A 67 3.86 -0.32 -14.04
N ILE A 68 2.57 -0.06 -13.87
CA ILE A 68 1.55 -0.32 -14.90
C ILE A 68 1.85 0.50 -16.15
N VAL A 69 2.13 1.80 -15.99
CA VAL A 69 2.49 2.69 -17.11
C VAL A 69 3.75 2.17 -17.82
N HIS A 70 4.80 1.80 -17.07
CA HIS A 70 6.03 1.26 -17.65
C HIS A 70 5.77 -0.02 -18.47
N LEU A 71 4.99 -0.96 -17.93
CA LEU A 71 4.65 -2.19 -18.62
C LEU A 71 3.81 -1.94 -19.88
N ALA A 72 2.82 -1.04 -19.80
CA ALA A 72 1.98 -0.67 -20.94
C ALA A 72 2.80 -0.04 -22.07
N SER A 73 3.70 0.90 -21.76
CA SER A 73 4.60 1.52 -22.74
C SER A 73 5.51 0.48 -23.40
N LYS A 74 6.05 -0.47 -22.63
CA LYS A 74 6.94 -1.52 -23.14
C LYS A 74 6.21 -2.52 -24.05
N ILE A 75 4.94 -2.83 -23.75
CA ILE A 75 4.11 -3.68 -24.60
C ILE A 75 3.83 -2.98 -25.93
N ARG A 76 3.45 -1.70 -25.91
CA ARG A 76 3.22 -0.90 -27.13
C ARG A 76 4.43 -0.91 -28.05
N ALA A 77 5.63 -0.67 -27.50
CA ALA A 77 6.87 -0.67 -28.28
C ALA A 77 7.27 -2.04 -28.86
N SER A 78 6.69 -3.15 -28.38
CA SER A 78 6.94 -4.49 -28.95
C SER A 78 5.98 -4.89 -30.07
N LEU A 79 4.93 -4.09 -30.30
CA LEU A 79 3.91 -4.31 -31.34
C LEU A 79 4.18 -3.45 -32.59
N GLU A 80 5.03 -2.44 -32.48
CA GLU A 80 5.56 -1.61 -33.57
C GLU A 80 6.86 -2.24 -34.13
#